data_AF-F8B4H3-F1
#
_entry.id   AF-F8B4H3-F1
#
_cell.length_a   1.000
_cell.length_b   1.000
_cell.length_c   1.000
_cell.angle_alpha   90.00
_cell.angle_beta   90.00
_cell.angle_gamma   90.00
#
_symmetry.space_group_name_H-M   'P 1'
#
loop_
_entity.id
_entity.type
_entity.pdbx_description
1 polymer ?
#
loop_
_entity_poly.entity_id
_entity_poly.type
_entity_poly.pdbx_seq_one_letter_code
_entity_poly.pdbx_strand_id
1 'polypeptide(L)'
;MSRPERAGILHFISPSGDAEIAFAQPHPRLRPGAHLYRGHRMYLLRPRRKLEIPVSAVTLVLGFAEELRVSDLGEGAAADSYDSFLAGLQTRAKIVENNRSLYAVEVVLMPWVAFTLFGVAMHEVAESVLDPGDLLGGRVRDLTGALAALPDWEQRFELLDTVLAQWIDRGPAHSPPGSR
;
A
#
# COMPACT_ATOMS: atom_id res chain seq x y z
N MET A 1 29.18 -0.38 10.75
CA MET A 1 27.80 -0.70 11.18
C MET A 1 27.16 -1.52 10.07
N SER A 2 26.95 -2.82 10.27
CA SER A 2 26.30 -3.68 9.27
C SER A 2 24.85 -3.27 9.09
N ARG A 3 24.45 -3.00 7.85
CA ARG A 3 23.05 -2.84 7.44
C ARG A 3 22.35 -4.16 7.78
N PRO A 4 21.32 -4.18 8.66
CA PRO A 4 20.61 -5.42 8.89
C PRO A 4 19.91 -5.79 7.58
N GLU A 5 20.30 -6.95 7.04
CA GLU A 5 19.85 -7.46 5.76
C GLU A 5 18.34 -7.75 5.86
N ARG A 6 17.59 -7.37 4.83
CA ARG A 6 16.17 -7.69 4.75
C ARG A 6 16.01 -9.20 4.64
N ALA A 7 15.04 -9.77 5.37
CA ALA A 7 14.66 -11.17 5.13
C ALA A 7 14.17 -11.32 3.68
N GLY A 8 14.66 -12.33 2.97
CA GLY A 8 14.59 -12.44 1.51
C GLY A 8 13.20 -12.17 0.89
N ILE A 9 13.22 -11.72 -0.37
CA ILE A 9 12.02 -11.41 -1.14
C ILE A 9 11.42 -12.71 -1.66
N LEU A 10 10.16 -12.98 -1.31
CA LEU A 10 9.41 -14.06 -1.93
C LEU A 10 8.84 -13.55 -3.25
N HIS A 11 9.27 -14.15 -4.35
CA HIS A 11 8.89 -13.73 -5.70
C HIS A 11 8.17 -14.88 -6.42
N PHE A 12 6.98 -14.60 -6.92
CA PHE A 12 6.16 -15.49 -7.73
C PHE A 12 5.92 -14.87 -9.11
N ILE A 13 6.22 -15.62 -10.17
CA ILE A 13 5.88 -15.28 -11.56
C ILE A 13 5.00 -16.40 -12.10
N SER A 14 3.89 -16.04 -12.76
CA SER A 14 3.03 -17.03 -13.41
C SER A 14 3.79 -17.75 -14.54
N PRO A 15 3.45 -19.01 -14.87
CA PRO A 15 4.08 -19.72 -15.98
C PRO A 15 4.00 -18.99 -17.33
N SER A 16 2.94 -18.20 -17.52
CA SER A 16 2.69 -17.35 -18.69
C SER A 16 3.45 -16.02 -18.68
N GLY A 17 4.06 -15.63 -17.56
CA GLY A 17 4.77 -14.34 -17.39
C GLY A 17 3.86 -13.11 -17.36
N ASP A 18 2.54 -13.30 -17.36
CA ASP A 18 1.53 -12.24 -17.34
C ASP A 18 1.22 -11.73 -15.93
N ALA A 19 1.72 -12.41 -14.89
CA ALA A 19 1.54 -12.02 -13.50
C ALA A 19 2.81 -12.25 -12.69
N GLU A 20 3.15 -11.25 -11.90
CA GLU A 20 4.30 -11.18 -11.02
C GLU A 20 3.84 -10.62 -9.67
N ILE A 21 4.20 -11.31 -8.59
CA ILE A 21 3.90 -10.92 -7.22
C ILE A 21 5.18 -11.06 -6.40
N ALA A 22 5.57 -9.99 -5.72
CA ALA A 22 6.71 -10.00 -4.81
C ALA A 22 6.26 -9.64 -3.39
N PHE A 23 6.86 -10.27 -2.39
CA PHE A 23 6.61 -9.99 -0.98
C PHE A 23 7.92 -9.74 -0.25
N ALA A 24 7.92 -8.73 0.60
CA ALA A 24 9.07 -8.40 1.43
C ALA A 24 8.63 -7.95 2.82
N GLN A 25 9.38 -8.37 3.83
CA GLN A 25 9.28 -7.76 5.15
C GLN A 25 9.96 -6.39 5.14
N PRO A 26 9.35 -5.34 5.71
CA PRO A 26 10.03 -4.07 5.88
C PRO A 26 11.33 -4.20 6.69
N HIS A 27 12.21 -3.22 6.54
CA HIS A 27 13.43 -3.13 7.34
C HIS A 27 13.09 -3.25 8.84
N PRO A 28 13.92 -3.92 9.67
CA PRO A 28 13.59 -4.16 11.08
C PRO A 28 13.14 -2.93 11.88
N ARG A 29 13.64 -1.74 11.52
CA ARG A 29 13.23 -0.46 12.12
C ARG A 29 11.76 -0.08 11.88
N LEU A 30 11.16 -0.57 10.79
CA LEU A 30 9.77 -0.31 10.42
C LEU A 30 8.81 -1.40 10.87
N ARG A 31 9.30 -2.61 11.16
CA ARG A 31 8.49 -3.78 11.52
C ARG A 31 7.53 -3.61 12.70
N PRO A 32 7.80 -2.75 13.71
CA PRO A 32 6.80 -2.49 14.74
C PRO A 32 5.45 -2.03 14.18
N GLY A 33 5.41 -1.38 13.01
CA GLY A 33 4.15 -0.93 12.44
C GLY A 33 4.00 -0.92 10.91
N ALA A 34 4.98 -1.39 10.14
CA ALA A 34 4.80 -1.83 8.76
C ALA A 34 5.01 -3.35 8.70
N HIS A 35 3.98 -4.09 8.26
CA HIS A 35 3.94 -5.56 8.33
C HIS A 35 4.42 -6.25 7.06
N LEU A 36 4.18 -5.65 5.90
CA LEU A 36 4.40 -6.29 4.61
C LEU A 36 4.49 -5.25 3.50
N TYR A 37 5.43 -5.46 2.59
CA TYR A 37 5.37 -4.89 1.25
C TYR A 37 4.96 -5.96 0.27
N ARG A 38 4.11 -5.58 -0.68
CA ARG A 38 3.65 -6.46 -1.74
C ARG A 38 3.70 -5.75 -3.08
N GLY A 39 4.50 -6.27 -3.99
CA GLY A 39 4.57 -5.82 -5.37
C GLY A 39 3.59 -6.61 -6.22
N HIS A 40 2.92 -5.92 -7.14
CA HIS A 40 2.03 -6.50 -8.14
C HIS A 40 2.41 -5.99 -9.51
N ARG A 41 2.64 -6.90 -10.45
CA ARG A 41 2.67 -6.58 -11.87
C ARG A 41 1.87 -7.64 -12.63
N MET A 42 0.72 -7.26 -13.16
CA MET A 42 -0.19 -8.18 -13.84
C MET A 42 -0.76 -7.54 -15.10
N TYR A 43 -0.80 -8.30 -16.19
CA TYR A 43 -1.54 -7.98 -17.40
C TYR A 43 -2.74 -8.93 -17.48
N LEU A 44 -3.92 -8.40 -17.23
CA LEU A 44 -5.17 -9.15 -17.19
C LEU A 44 -5.85 -9.12 -18.56
N LEU A 45 -6.15 -10.30 -19.10
CA LEU A 45 -6.89 -10.43 -20.36
C LEU A 45 -8.32 -9.84 -20.28
N ARG A 46 -8.89 -9.78 -19.07
CA ARG A 46 -10.18 -9.15 -18.75
C ARG A 46 -10.12 -8.47 -17.37
N PRO A 47 -10.92 -7.42 -17.12
CA PRO A 47 -11.01 -6.81 -15.80
C PRO A 47 -11.27 -7.87 -14.73
N ARG A 48 -10.53 -7.79 -13.61
CA ARG A 48 -10.82 -8.62 -12.43
C ARG A 48 -11.52 -7.79 -11.39
N ARG A 49 -12.57 -8.37 -10.82
CA ARG A 49 -13.20 -7.94 -9.57
C ARG A 49 -12.68 -8.85 -8.48
N LYS A 50 -12.05 -8.28 -7.45
CA LYS A 50 -11.57 -9.05 -6.29
C LYS A 50 -12.35 -8.61 -5.06
N LEU A 51 -12.81 -9.61 -4.29
CA LEU A 51 -13.31 -9.39 -2.95
C LEU A 51 -12.11 -9.24 -2.01
N GLU A 52 -11.98 -8.08 -1.38
CA GLU A 52 -10.96 -7.86 -0.37
C GLU A 52 -11.55 -8.14 1.02
N ILE A 53 -11.01 -9.16 1.69
CA ILE A 53 -11.46 -9.55 3.03
C ILE A 53 -11.03 -8.45 4.00
N PRO A 54 -11.93 -8.02 4.91
CA PRO A 54 -11.58 -7.00 5.90
C PRO A 54 -10.34 -7.42 6.70
N VAL A 55 -9.28 -6.61 6.59
CA VAL A 55 -8.04 -6.75 7.36
C VAL A 55 -8.04 -5.64 8.40
N SER A 56 -7.70 -5.95 9.66
CA SER A 56 -7.47 -4.94 10.71
C SER A 56 -6.14 -4.20 10.51
N ALA A 57 -5.90 -3.72 9.30
CA ALA A 57 -4.71 -2.99 8.89
C ALA A 57 -5.10 -1.86 7.93
N VAL A 58 -4.28 -0.82 7.89
CA VAL A 58 -4.38 0.24 6.91
C VAL A 58 -3.48 -0.13 5.73
N THR A 59 -4.00 -0.07 4.51
CA THR A 59 -3.23 -0.43 3.31
C THR A 59 -3.04 0.80 2.44
N LEU A 60 -1.79 1.20 2.25
CA LEU A 60 -1.42 2.19 1.24
C LEU A 60 -1.12 1.44 -0.07
N VAL A 61 -1.79 1.83 -1.15
CA VAL A 61 -1.53 1.31 -2.49
C VAL A 61 -0.96 2.42 -3.36
N LEU A 62 0.21 2.17 -3.93
CA LEU A 62 0.93 3.08 -4.82
C LEU A 62 0.94 2.47 -6.22
N GLY A 63 0.09 2.97 -7.12
CA GLY A 63 -0.01 2.51 -8.51
C GLY A 63 0.99 3.22 -9.43
N PHE A 64 1.53 2.48 -10.39
CA PHE A 64 2.55 2.93 -11.36
C PHE A 64 2.03 3.01 -12.80
N ALA A 65 0.81 2.53 -13.06
CA ALA A 65 0.27 2.38 -14.40
C ALA A 65 -1.19 2.88 -14.45
N GLU A 66 -2.13 2.05 -14.89
CA GLU A 66 -3.54 2.43 -15.03
C GLU A 66 -4.22 2.71 -13.68
N GLU A 67 -5.22 3.59 -13.71
CA GLU A 67 -6.10 3.89 -12.59
C GLU A 67 -6.73 2.62 -11.99
N LEU A 68 -6.74 2.55 -10.66
CA LEU A 68 -7.41 1.54 -9.86
C LEU A 68 -8.83 2.00 -9.55
N ARG A 69 -9.84 1.16 -9.79
CA ARG A 69 -11.23 1.49 -9.47
C ARG A 69 -11.65 0.77 -8.21
N VAL A 70 -12.14 1.52 -7.23
CA VAL A 70 -12.56 0.96 -5.93
C VAL A 70 -14.04 1.26 -5.71
N SER A 71 -14.80 0.23 -5.32
CA SER A 71 -16.23 0.36 -5.00
C SER A 71 -16.63 -0.47 -3.79
N ASP A 72 -17.71 -0.04 -3.14
CA ASP A 72 -18.32 -0.80 -2.06
C ASP A 72 -18.99 -2.08 -2.57
N LEU A 73 -19.18 -3.04 -1.67
CA LEU A 73 -19.92 -4.27 -1.95
C LEU A 73 -21.43 -3.96 -2.09
N GLY A 74 -21.92 -3.86 -3.32
CA GLY A 74 -23.35 -3.70 -3.63
C GLY A 74 -23.58 -3.49 -5.13
N GLU A 75 -24.74 -3.93 -5.65
CA GLU A 75 -25.13 -3.61 -7.03
C GLU A 75 -25.39 -2.11 -7.17
N GLY A 76 -24.73 -1.48 -8.15
CA GLY A 76 -24.89 -0.04 -8.42
C GLY A 76 -24.07 0.90 -7.52
N ALA A 77 -23.16 0.39 -6.70
CA ALA A 77 -22.23 1.23 -5.95
C ALA A 77 -21.38 2.09 -6.90
N ALA A 78 -21.27 3.39 -6.61
CA ALA A 78 -20.36 4.27 -7.34
C ALA A 78 -18.92 3.75 -7.17
N ALA A 79 -18.15 3.80 -8.25
CA ALA A 79 -16.75 3.42 -8.25
C ALA A 79 -15.90 4.67 -8.47
N ASP A 80 -14.99 4.92 -7.54
CA ASP A 80 -14.03 6.01 -7.62
C ASP A 80 -12.72 5.50 -8.25
N SER A 81 -12.07 6.36 -9.04
CA SER A 81 -10.78 6.07 -9.69
C SER A 81 -9.64 6.69 -8.91
N TYR A 82 -8.57 5.93 -8.71
CA TYR A 82 -7.36 6.38 -8.01
C TYR A 82 -6.08 5.86 -8.69
N ASP A 83 -5.08 6.71 -8.85
CA ASP A 83 -3.71 6.26 -9.19
C ASP A 83 -3.02 5.62 -7.97
N SER A 84 -3.38 6.07 -6.78
CA SER A 84 -2.89 5.58 -5.50
C SER A 84 -3.97 5.86 -4.46
N PHE A 85 -4.12 4.98 -3.47
CA PHE A 85 -5.15 5.15 -2.45
C PHE A 85 -4.68 4.66 -1.07
N LEU A 86 -5.28 5.21 -0.03
CA LEU A 86 -5.17 4.73 1.34
C LEU A 86 -6.50 4.09 1.74
N ALA A 87 -6.51 2.78 1.90
CA ALA A 87 -7.65 2.06 2.44
C ALA A 87 -7.48 1.91 3.96
N GLY A 88 -8.40 2.50 4.73
CA GLY A 88 -8.37 2.35 6.19
C GLY A 88 -8.95 1.02 6.65
N LEU A 89 -9.14 0.87 7.96
CA LEU A 89 -9.70 -0.35 8.53
C LEU A 89 -11.10 -0.57 7.98
N GLN A 90 -11.28 -1.72 7.34
CA GLN A 90 -12.56 -2.15 6.81
C GLN A 90 -13.13 -3.24 7.72
N THR A 91 -14.42 -3.15 8.03
CA THR A 91 -15.22 -4.22 8.65
C THR A 91 -16.11 -4.91 7.63
N ARG A 92 -16.19 -4.36 6.42
CA ARG A 92 -16.93 -4.89 5.27
C ARG A 92 -15.99 -5.20 4.12
N ALA A 93 -16.32 -6.21 3.34
CA ALA A 93 -15.55 -6.49 2.14
C ALA A 93 -15.78 -5.38 1.10
N LYS A 94 -14.73 -5.02 0.36
CA LYS A 94 -14.81 -4.09 -0.78
C LYS A 94 -14.54 -4.82 -2.09
N ILE A 95 -15.02 -4.25 -3.19
CA ILE A 95 -14.73 -4.70 -4.54
C ILE A 95 -13.66 -3.78 -5.12
N VAL A 96 -12.51 -4.37 -5.44
CA VAL A 96 -11.46 -3.67 -6.19
C VAL A 96 -11.50 -4.17 -7.63
N GLU A 97 -11.67 -3.25 -8.58
CA GLU A 97 -11.72 -3.51 -10.00
C GLU A 97 -10.52 -2.88 -10.71
N ASN A 98 -9.79 -3.70 -11.45
CA ASN A 98 -8.67 -3.22 -12.25
C ASN A 98 -9.00 -3.49 -13.71
N ASN A 99 -8.95 -2.45 -14.54
CA ASN A 99 -9.47 -2.50 -15.90
C ASN A 99 -8.71 -3.54 -16.75
N ARG A 100 -7.37 -3.50 -16.82
CA ARG A 100 -6.59 -4.45 -17.64
C ARG A 100 -5.16 -4.68 -17.18
N SER A 101 -4.56 -3.73 -16.49
CA SER A 101 -3.24 -3.92 -15.88
C SER A 101 -3.25 -3.53 -14.41
N LEU A 102 -2.47 -4.24 -13.60
CA LEU A 102 -2.18 -3.87 -12.22
C LEU A 102 -0.67 -3.74 -12.12
N TYR A 103 -0.20 -2.53 -11.88
CA TYR A 103 1.20 -2.33 -11.53
C TYR A 103 1.28 -1.43 -10.31
N ALA A 104 1.55 -2.02 -9.14
CA ALA A 104 1.46 -1.29 -7.88
C ALA A 104 2.33 -1.92 -6.78
N VAL A 105 2.55 -1.14 -5.72
CA VAL A 105 3.01 -1.66 -4.43
C VAL A 105 1.96 -1.39 -3.36
N GLU A 106 1.64 -2.43 -2.59
CA GLU A 106 0.85 -2.33 -1.37
C GLU A 106 1.79 -2.30 -0.16
N VAL A 107 1.49 -1.43 0.79
CA VAL A 107 2.14 -1.33 2.09
C VAL A 107 1.10 -1.55 3.19
N VAL A 108 1.26 -2.64 3.93
CA VAL A 108 0.36 -2.98 5.04
C VAL A 108 0.88 -2.37 6.33
N LEU A 109 0.09 -1.46 6.90
CA LEU A 109 0.45 -0.63 8.04
C LEU A 109 -0.44 -0.92 9.25
N MET A 110 0.15 -0.80 10.43
CA MET A 110 -0.59 -0.68 11.67
C MET A 110 -1.27 0.69 11.74
N PRO A 111 -2.45 0.81 12.38
CA PRO A 111 -3.21 2.06 12.42
C PRO A 111 -2.41 3.23 13.02
N TRP A 112 -1.60 2.98 14.05
CA TRP A 112 -0.79 4.04 14.67
C TRP A 112 0.35 4.54 13.76
N VAL A 113 0.94 3.68 12.91
CA VAL A 113 1.92 4.13 11.91
C VAL A 113 1.24 4.90 10.80
N ALA A 114 0.06 4.45 10.35
CA ALA A 114 -0.72 5.22 9.39
C ALA A 114 -1.04 6.62 9.94
N PHE A 115 -1.42 6.74 11.21
CA PHE A 115 -1.58 8.06 11.85
C PHE A 115 -0.29 8.87 11.82
N THR A 116 0.86 8.30 12.22
CA THR A 116 2.13 9.03 12.19
C THR A 116 2.55 9.43 10.76
N LEU A 117 2.23 8.63 9.75
CA LEU A 117 2.55 8.95 8.35
C LEU A 117 1.64 10.04 7.79
N PHE A 118 0.33 9.91 7.96
CA PHE A 118 -0.68 10.70 7.25
C PHE A 118 -1.29 11.83 8.08
N GLY A 119 -1.13 11.81 9.41
CA GLY A 119 -1.69 12.82 10.31
C GLY A 119 -3.21 12.80 10.46
N VAL A 120 -3.88 11.81 9.87
CA VAL A 120 -5.35 11.66 9.89
C VAL A 120 -5.75 10.68 10.99
N ALA A 121 -6.78 11.01 11.75
CA ALA A 121 -7.24 10.11 12.82
C ALA A 121 -7.83 8.83 12.22
N MET A 122 -7.51 7.67 12.79
CA MET A 122 -7.89 6.37 12.19
C MET A 122 -9.40 6.13 12.10
N HIS A 123 -10.21 6.87 12.86
CA HIS A 123 -11.67 6.83 12.75
C HIS A 123 -12.19 7.58 11.50
N GLU A 124 -11.43 8.52 10.95
CA GLU A 124 -11.77 9.26 9.73
C GLU A 124 -11.43 8.44 8.46
N VAL A 125 -10.45 7.53 8.58
CA VAL A 125 -10.07 6.60 7.51
C VAL A 125 -10.86 5.27 7.59
N ALA A 126 -11.58 5.02 8.69
CA ALA A 126 -12.35 3.80 8.86
C ALA A 126 -13.49 3.70 7.81
N GLU A 127 -13.66 2.52 7.22
CA GLU A 127 -14.63 2.24 6.14
C GLU A 127 -14.45 3.10 4.87
N SER A 128 -13.39 3.91 4.77
CA SER A 128 -13.16 4.84 3.68
C SER A 128 -11.90 4.53 2.88
N VAL A 129 -11.84 5.14 1.69
CA VAL A 129 -10.71 5.11 0.77
C VAL A 129 -10.38 6.57 0.48
N LEU A 130 -9.14 6.97 0.72
CA LEU A 130 -8.69 8.35 0.58
C LEU A 130 -7.59 8.45 -0.48
N ASP A 131 -7.51 9.60 -1.16
CA ASP A 131 -6.34 9.93 -1.97
C ASP A 131 -5.17 10.33 -1.04
N PRO A 132 -4.06 9.58 -1.00
CA PRO A 132 -2.90 9.91 -0.19
C PRO A 132 -2.24 11.24 -0.61
N GLY A 133 -2.46 11.71 -1.84
CA GLY A 133 -2.06 13.03 -2.32
C GLY A 133 -2.75 14.18 -1.58
N ASP A 134 -4.00 14.00 -1.15
CA ASP A 134 -4.70 15.00 -0.32
C ASP A 134 -4.09 15.10 1.08
N LEU A 135 -3.44 14.03 1.55
CA LEU A 135 -2.86 13.93 2.90
C LEU A 135 -1.38 14.35 2.93
N LEU A 136 -0.62 13.94 1.93
CA LEU A 136 0.84 14.11 1.89
C LEU A 136 1.32 15.07 0.80
N GLY A 137 0.41 15.57 -0.03
CA GLY A 137 0.72 16.44 -1.17
C GLY A 137 1.57 15.74 -2.23
N GLY A 138 2.44 16.53 -2.88
CA GLY A 138 3.33 16.05 -3.94
C GLY A 138 4.29 14.92 -3.52
N ARG A 139 4.51 14.70 -2.22
CA ARG A 139 5.40 13.65 -1.71
C ARG A 139 5.00 12.25 -2.18
N VAL A 140 3.71 11.98 -2.30
CA VAL A 140 3.22 10.67 -2.78
C VAL A 140 3.51 10.51 -4.25
N ARG A 141 3.22 11.53 -5.06
CA ARG A 141 3.54 11.53 -6.49
C ARG A 141 5.05 11.35 -6.73
N ASP A 142 5.88 12.04 -5.96
CA ASP A 142 7.33 11.96 -6.08
C ASP A 142 7.85 10.55 -5.70
N LEU A 143 7.30 9.95 -4.64
CA LEU A 143 7.59 8.57 -4.25
C LEU A 143 7.14 7.58 -5.33
N THR A 144 5.91 7.69 -5.82
CA THR A 144 5.36 6.82 -6.86
C THR A 144 6.18 6.90 -8.15
N GLY A 145 6.57 8.11 -8.58
CA GLY A 145 7.43 8.31 -9.74
C GLY A 145 8.82 7.68 -9.55
N ALA A 146 9.43 7.86 -8.37
CA ALA A 146 10.71 7.23 -8.05
C ALA A 146 10.63 5.70 -8.01
N LEU A 147 9.56 5.12 -7.46
CA LEU A 147 9.34 3.68 -7.45
C LEU A 147 9.15 3.11 -8.87
N ALA A 148 8.41 3.82 -9.72
CA ALA A 148 8.16 3.42 -11.11
C ALA A 148 9.45 3.44 -11.96
N ALA A 149 10.41 4.30 -11.63
CA ALA A 149 11.69 4.40 -12.32
C ALA A 149 12.67 3.27 -11.97
N LEU A 150 12.43 2.52 -10.88
CA LEU A 150 13.31 1.43 -10.46
C LEU A 150 12.99 0.13 -11.22
N PRO A 151 14.01 -0.65 -11.63
CA PRO A 151 13.86 -1.83 -12.48
C PRO A 151 13.24 -3.05 -11.77
N ASP A 152 13.48 -3.22 -10.47
CA ASP A 152 13.13 -4.43 -9.73
C ASP A 152 12.44 -4.15 -8.38
N TRP A 153 11.82 -5.19 -7.82
CA TRP A 153 11.09 -5.09 -6.56
C TRP A 153 12.00 -4.84 -5.36
N GLU A 154 13.23 -5.34 -5.39
CA GLU A 154 14.17 -5.19 -4.28
C GLU A 154 14.49 -3.71 -4.06
N GLN A 155 14.91 -3.03 -5.11
CA GLN A 155 15.21 -1.60 -5.09
C GLN A 155 13.99 -0.77 -4.73
N ARG A 156 12.79 -1.12 -5.24
CA ARG A 156 11.54 -0.44 -4.87
C ARG A 156 11.26 -0.57 -3.37
N PHE A 157 11.40 -1.77 -2.83
CA PHE A 157 11.16 -1.99 -1.42
C PHE A 157 12.25 -1.30 -0.57
N GLU A 158 13.51 -1.25 -0.99
CA GLU A 158 14.56 -0.48 -0.29
C GLU A 158 14.28 1.02 -0.28
N LEU A 159 13.76 1.56 -1.38
CA LEU A 159 13.32 2.95 -1.44
C LEU A 159 12.16 3.19 -0.46
N LEU A 160 11.19 2.27 -0.38
CA LEU A 160 10.11 2.34 0.60
C LEU A 160 10.63 2.35 2.05
N ASP A 161 11.60 1.50 2.38
CA ASP A 161 12.19 1.51 3.73
C ASP A 161 12.76 2.90 4.05
N THR A 162 13.49 3.48 3.10
CA THR A 162 14.18 4.76 3.27
C THR A 162 13.17 5.89 3.46
N VAL A 163 12.16 5.97 2.59
CA VAL A 163 11.20 7.07 2.58
C VAL A 163 10.23 6.96 3.76
N LEU A 164 9.71 5.77 4.05
CA LEU A 164 8.79 5.58 5.17
C LEU A 164 9.47 5.83 6.53
N ALA A 165 10.74 5.45 6.69
CA ALA A 165 11.50 5.79 7.89
C ALA A 165 11.61 7.31 8.07
N GLN A 166 11.94 8.05 7.01
CA GLN A 166 12.03 9.51 7.06
C GLN A 166 10.68 10.18 7.36
N TRP A 167 9.59 9.64 6.83
CA TRP A 167 8.25 10.19 7.09
C TRP A 167 7.82 9.92 8.53
N ILE A 168 8.10 8.71 9.06
CA ILE A 168 7.82 8.37 10.46
C ILE A 168 8.61 9.27 11.41
N ASP A 169 9.91 9.47 11.15
CA ASP A 169 10.79 10.29 12.00
C ASP A 169 10.35 11.77 12.05
N ARG A 170 9.59 12.24 11.05
CA ARG A 170 9.06 13.61 10.95
C ARG A 170 7.58 13.72 11.33
N GLY A 171 6.91 12.60 11.51
CA GLY A 171 5.47 12.53 11.74
C GLY A 171 5.11 12.88 13.19
N PRO A 172 3.82 13.16 13.46
CA PRO A 172 3.34 13.33 14.83
C PRO A 172 3.63 12.07 15.66
N ALA A 173 4.10 12.29 16.89
CA ALA A 173 4.27 11.23 17.86
C ALA A 173 2.91 10.59 18.16
N HIS A 174 2.82 9.27 18.01
CA HIS A 174 1.69 8.51 18.53
C HIS A 174 1.99 8.17 19.99
N SER A 175 0.98 8.24 20.85
CA SER A 175 1.09 7.63 22.18
C SER A 175 1.29 6.12 22.00
N PRO A 176 2.24 5.47 22.71
CA PRO A 176 2.30 4.01 22.71
C PRO A 176 0.94 3.47 23.19
N PRO A 177 0.49 2.29 22.70
CA PRO A 177 -0.74 1.70 23.16
C PRO A 177 -0.66 1.57 24.69
N GLY A 178 -1.56 2.28 25.38
CA GLY A 178 -1.57 2.34 26.83
C GLY A 178 -1.70 0.93 27.39
N SER A 179 -0.73 0.52 28.18
CA SER A 179 -0.87 -0.65 29.06
C SER A 179 -2.02 -0.36 30.03
N ARG A 180 -3.18 -0.93 29.76
CA ARG A 180 -4.24 -1.14 30.74
C ARG A 180 -4.38 -2.63 30.99
#